data_AF-A0A937PJN0-F1
#
_entry.id   AF-A0A937PJN0-F1
#
_cell.length_a   1.000
_cell.length_b   1.000
_cell.length_c   1.000
_cell.angle_alpha   90.00
_cell.angle_beta   90.00
_cell.angle_gamma   90.00
#
_symmetry.space_group_name_H-M   'P 1'
#
loop_
_entity.id
_entity.type
_entity.pdbx_description
1 polymer ?
#
loop_
_entity_poly.entity_id
_entity_poly.type
_entity_poly.pdbx_seq_one_letter_code
_entity_poly.pdbx_strand_id
1 'polypeptide(L)'
;MRIIKLVNTEKLITSTKLNHKGSAIMLSIFAMVFILSLVCSYTYLLNSQVMITRNHGYDAQAFCIAETGLDHMLWRLFDSDGYIDDVSSNDTQTFNAGSDTFSAGTYSYDVTVSEATDGALTLDSTGSNADLSGTDFTREVTLTLTNLALSGTATASSEALLPLPPKVASRANDGDRGTAWQADAAGEQWIYIDLGATYTVSKVMYRCNLDSFIVQTSNDALAWTAVTNSYQEPASPASPDNIYVVFDDVSCQYVRLYEAVAPSAPVVYEFFIYTRPEAYDFSEDFSS
;
A
#
# COMPACT_ATOMS: atom_id res chain seq x y z
N MET A 1 41.41 105.62 -42.56
CA MET A 1 40.75 106.22 -41.38
C MET A 1 39.78 105.19 -40.80
N ARG A 2 39.92 104.91 -39.49
CA ARG A 2 39.13 103.99 -38.61
C ARG A 2 39.35 102.47 -38.72
N ILE A 3 40.36 102.07 -37.95
CA ILE A 3 40.51 100.86 -37.13
C ILE A 3 39.20 100.45 -36.44
N ILE A 4 38.90 99.14 -36.31
CA ILE A 4 38.39 98.48 -35.09
C ILE A 4 38.71 96.98 -35.14
N LYS A 5 39.05 96.46 -33.95
CA LYS A 5 39.82 95.27 -33.59
C LYS A 5 39.14 93.91 -33.88
N LEU A 6 39.98 92.91 -34.16
CA LEU A 6 39.73 91.50 -33.90
C LEU A 6 39.30 91.30 -32.44
N VAL A 7 38.13 90.70 -32.23
CA VAL A 7 37.78 90.04 -30.97
C VAL A 7 37.43 88.60 -31.30
N ASN A 8 38.31 87.72 -30.85
CA ASN A 8 38.14 86.29 -30.84
C ASN A 8 37.15 85.93 -29.72
N THR A 9 36.02 85.31 -30.04
CA THR A 9 35.14 84.67 -29.05
C THR A 9 34.59 83.38 -29.61
N GLU A 10 35.41 82.33 -29.53
CA GLU A 10 34.93 80.97 -29.32
C GLU A 10 33.99 80.96 -28.10
N LYS A 11 32.68 80.93 -28.34
CA LYS A 11 31.71 80.55 -27.31
C LYS A 11 30.38 80.23 -27.99
N LEU A 12 30.09 78.94 -28.15
CA LEU A 12 28.83 78.30 -27.76
C LEU A 12 28.86 76.81 -28.13
N ILE A 13 29.85 76.06 -27.63
CA ILE A 13 29.57 74.67 -27.26
C ILE A 13 29.17 74.75 -25.79
N THR A 14 27.88 74.95 -25.55
CA THR A 14 27.29 74.88 -24.22
C THR A 14 27.37 73.41 -23.80
N SER A 15 28.50 72.97 -23.24
CA SER A 15 28.50 71.74 -22.47
C SER A 15 27.51 71.97 -21.33
N THR A 16 26.41 71.25 -21.35
CA THR A 16 25.53 71.10 -20.20
C THR A 16 26.35 70.43 -19.10
N LYS A 17 27.12 71.23 -18.36
CA LYS A 17 27.66 70.83 -17.05
C LYS A 17 26.44 70.56 -16.19
N LEU A 18 26.02 69.29 -16.09
CA LEU A 18 25.21 68.88 -14.95
C LEU A 18 25.98 69.35 -13.72
N ASN A 19 25.35 70.21 -12.93
CA ASN A 19 25.90 70.63 -11.65
C ASN A 19 26.26 69.37 -10.84
N HIS A 20 27.38 69.38 -10.09
CA HIS A 20 27.82 68.22 -9.30
C HIS A 20 26.69 67.65 -8.40
N LYS A 21 25.74 68.49 -8.02
CA LYS A 21 24.52 68.14 -7.30
C LYS A 21 23.55 67.26 -8.12
N GLY A 22 23.30 67.57 -9.40
CA GLY A 22 22.42 66.79 -10.28
C GLY A 22 22.98 65.42 -10.63
N SER A 23 24.30 65.31 -10.82
CA SER A 23 24.97 64.02 -11.03
C SER A 23 24.91 63.14 -9.77
N ALA A 24 25.07 63.73 -8.58
CA ALA A 24 24.95 63.03 -7.31
C ALA A 24 23.51 62.54 -7.04
N ILE A 25 22.51 63.34 -7.40
CA ILE A 25 21.09 62.94 -7.29
C ILE A 25 20.79 61.76 -8.20
N MET A 26 21.21 61.81 -9.47
CA MET A 26 21.00 60.71 -10.43
C MET A 26 21.69 59.42 -9.99
N LEU A 27 22.92 59.50 -9.46
CA LEU A 27 23.62 58.35 -8.90
C LEU A 27 22.92 57.79 -7.64
N SER A 28 22.38 58.65 -6.79
CA SER A 28 21.62 58.21 -5.60
C SER A 28 20.30 57.52 -5.97
N ILE A 29 19.60 58.02 -6.99
CA ILE A 29 18.37 57.39 -7.49
C ILE A 29 18.70 56.04 -8.12
N PHE A 30 19.78 55.95 -8.92
CA PHE A 30 20.22 54.69 -9.50
C PHE A 30 20.61 53.67 -8.42
N ALA A 31 21.36 54.11 -7.40
CA ALA A 31 21.72 53.27 -6.26
C ALA A 31 20.47 52.80 -5.48
N MET A 32 19.51 53.69 -5.25
CA MET A 32 18.26 53.37 -4.55
C MET A 32 17.42 52.34 -5.34
N VAL A 33 17.25 52.53 -6.65
CA VAL A 33 16.51 51.59 -7.51
C VAL A 33 17.22 50.23 -7.57
N PHE A 34 18.55 50.23 -7.66
CA PHE A 34 19.35 49.01 -7.65
C PHE A 34 19.19 48.26 -6.32
N ILE A 35 19.32 48.95 -5.19
CA ILE A 35 19.12 48.35 -3.86
C ILE A 35 17.68 47.83 -3.71
N LEU A 36 16.67 48.58 -4.16
CA LEU A 36 15.27 48.13 -4.11
C LEU A 36 15.05 46.87 -4.97
N SER A 37 15.66 46.81 -6.15
CA SER A 37 15.60 45.62 -7.02
C SER A 37 16.27 44.40 -6.40
N LEU A 38 17.39 44.59 -5.69
CA LEU A 38 18.07 43.53 -4.94
C LEU A 38 17.22 43.05 -3.76
N VAL A 39 16.61 43.96 -3.00
CA VAL A 39 15.70 43.61 -1.90
C VAL A 39 14.49 42.86 -2.42
N CYS A 40 13.88 43.30 -3.53
CA CYS A 40 12.75 42.62 -4.16
C CYS A 40 13.14 41.23 -4.69
N SER A 41 14.32 41.09 -5.28
CA SER A 41 14.84 39.79 -5.74
C SER A 41 15.12 38.86 -4.57
N TYR A 42 15.68 39.38 -3.47
CA TYR A 42 15.96 38.62 -2.25
C TYR A 42 14.68 38.13 -1.56
N THR A 43 13.66 38.98 -1.44
CA THR A 43 12.36 38.57 -0.88
C THR A 43 11.64 37.57 -1.78
N TYR A 44 11.74 37.73 -3.10
CA TYR A 44 11.21 36.75 -4.06
C TYR A 44 11.88 35.38 -3.89
N LEU A 45 13.22 35.33 -3.79
CA LEU A 45 13.97 34.10 -3.56
C LEU A 45 13.61 33.43 -2.23
N LEU A 46 13.54 34.19 -1.13
CA LEU A 46 13.11 33.64 0.17
C LEU A 46 11.71 33.05 0.11
N ASN A 47 10.76 33.76 -0.50
CA ASN A 47 9.39 33.25 -0.66
C ASN A 47 9.37 31.99 -1.51
N SER A 48 10.16 31.92 -2.59
CA SER A 48 10.23 30.71 -3.43
C SER A 48 10.76 29.49 -2.67
N GLN A 49 11.80 29.66 -1.84
CA GLN A 49 12.36 28.57 -1.05
C GLN A 49 11.37 28.08 0.02
N VAL A 50 10.69 29.00 0.70
CA VAL A 50 9.65 28.66 1.69
C VAL A 50 8.50 27.90 1.03
N MET A 51 8.09 28.28 -0.18
CA MET A 51 7.03 27.58 -0.93
C MET A 51 7.48 26.16 -1.33
N ILE A 52 8.72 25.99 -1.81
CA ILE A 52 9.26 24.67 -2.16
C ILE A 52 9.30 23.75 -0.92
N THR A 53 9.86 24.22 0.20
CA THR A 53 9.92 23.44 1.44
C THR A 53 8.52 23.05 1.93
N ARG A 54 7.55 23.95 1.83
CA ARG A 54 6.18 23.65 2.25
C ARG A 54 5.51 22.63 1.32
N ASN A 55 5.76 22.71 0.01
CA ASN A 55 5.27 21.73 -0.96
C ASN A 55 5.88 20.34 -0.74
N HIS A 56 7.17 20.26 -0.40
CA HIS A 56 7.77 18.98 0.03
C HIS A 56 7.10 18.45 1.31
N GLY A 57 6.68 19.34 2.22
CA GLY A 57 5.90 18.96 3.40
C GLY A 57 4.51 18.39 3.05
N TYR A 58 3.80 19.00 2.11
CA TYR A 58 2.50 18.48 1.65
C TYR A 58 2.63 17.13 0.94
N ASP A 59 3.69 16.97 0.15
CA ASP A 59 4.04 15.74 -0.54
C ASP A 59 4.38 14.59 0.44
N ALA A 60 5.21 14.88 1.45
CA ALA A 60 5.52 13.93 2.51
C ALA A 60 4.27 13.53 3.31
N GLN A 61 3.37 14.48 3.58
CA GLN A 61 2.09 14.19 4.23
C GLN A 61 1.20 13.28 3.36
N ALA A 62 1.12 13.51 2.05
CA ALA A 62 0.38 12.63 1.14
C ALA A 62 0.91 11.19 1.18
N PHE A 63 2.24 11.03 1.27
CA PHE A 63 2.87 9.72 1.44
C PHE A 63 2.48 9.05 2.76
N CYS A 64 2.60 9.74 3.90
CA CYS A 64 2.20 9.17 5.20
C CYS A 64 0.71 8.79 5.27
N ILE A 65 -0.17 9.53 4.56
CA ILE A 65 -1.59 9.20 4.45
C ILE A 65 -1.78 7.87 3.70
N ALA A 66 -1.07 7.67 2.59
CA ALA A 66 -1.10 6.44 1.82
C ALA A 66 -0.64 5.23 2.67
N GLU A 67 0.43 5.40 3.44
CA GLU A 67 0.93 4.34 4.32
C GLU A 67 -0.04 4.01 5.45
N THR A 68 -0.66 5.03 6.05
CA THR A 68 -1.70 4.82 7.06
C THR A 68 -2.86 4.00 6.49
N GLY A 69 -3.25 4.26 5.23
CA GLY A 69 -4.27 3.47 4.54
C GLY A 69 -3.84 2.01 4.35
N LEU A 70 -2.59 1.78 3.96
CA LEU A 70 -2.04 0.43 3.84
C LEU A 70 -2.00 -0.31 5.19
N ASP A 71 -1.52 0.33 6.25
CA ASP A 71 -1.47 -0.24 7.60
C ASP A 71 -2.86 -0.60 8.14
N HIS A 72 -3.84 0.27 7.89
CA HIS A 72 -5.23 0.00 8.25
C HIS A 72 -5.80 -1.20 7.50
N MET A 73 -5.44 -1.39 6.23
CA MET A 73 -5.84 -2.56 5.46
C MET A 73 -5.17 -3.84 5.96
N LEU A 74 -3.87 -3.77 6.29
CA LEU A 74 -3.16 -4.90 6.89
C LEU A 74 -3.75 -5.31 8.23
N TRP A 75 -4.10 -4.35 9.08
CA TRP A 75 -4.80 -4.62 10.34
C TRP A 75 -6.15 -5.32 10.11
N ARG A 76 -6.94 -4.87 9.12
CA ARG A 76 -8.20 -5.55 8.76
C ARG A 76 -7.97 -6.98 8.29
N LEU A 77 -6.94 -7.21 7.48
CA LEU A 77 -6.60 -8.53 6.96
C LEU A 77 -6.06 -9.49 8.02
N PHE A 78 -5.31 -9.00 9.02
CA PHE A 78 -4.50 -9.84 9.91
C PHE A 78 -4.75 -9.67 11.41
N ASP A 79 -5.59 -8.75 11.87
CA ASP A 79 -5.76 -8.50 13.32
C ASP A 79 -7.22 -8.37 13.80
N SER A 80 -8.19 -8.26 12.90
CA SER A 80 -9.60 -8.08 13.28
C SER A 80 -10.47 -9.28 12.89
N ASP A 81 -11.51 -9.58 13.70
CA ASP A 81 -12.66 -10.44 13.31
C ASP A 81 -13.46 -9.85 12.12
N GLY A 82 -12.98 -8.72 11.56
CA GLY A 82 -13.59 -7.90 10.54
C GLY A 82 -13.40 -8.50 9.16
N TYR A 83 -14.40 -9.30 8.79
CA TYR A 83 -14.87 -9.58 7.45
C TYR A 83 -14.42 -8.52 6.43
N ILE A 84 -13.45 -8.88 5.58
CA ILE A 84 -13.35 -8.25 4.27
C ILE A 84 -14.50 -8.83 3.45
N ASP A 85 -15.54 -8.02 3.22
CA ASP A 85 -16.48 -8.29 2.13
C ASP A 85 -15.64 -8.54 0.87
N ASP A 86 -15.92 -9.64 0.18
CA ASP A 86 -15.79 -9.84 -1.28
C ASP A 86 -14.56 -9.29 -2.05
N VAL A 87 -13.35 -9.83 -1.90
CA VAL A 87 -12.36 -9.67 -2.99
C VAL A 87 -12.46 -10.88 -3.90
N SER A 88 -13.50 -10.93 -4.73
CA SER A 88 -13.61 -11.95 -5.78
C SER A 88 -12.70 -11.65 -6.97
N SER A 89 -12.35 -12.67 -7.76
CA SER A 89 -11.49 -12.53 -8.93
C SER A 89 -12.06 -11.51 -9.92
N ASN A 90 -11.25 -10.51 -10.31
CA ASN A 90 -11.61 -9.35 -11.13
C ASN A 90 -12.48 -8.27 -10.44
N ASP A 91 -12.67 -8.35 -9.13
CA ASP A 91 -13.33 -7.28 -8.38
C ASP A 91 -12.28 -6.32 -7.79
N THR A 92 -12.52 -5.02 -7.96
CA THR A 92 -11.76 -3.99 -7.25
C THR A 92 -12.64 -3.58 -6.09
N GLN A 93 -12.35 -4.12 -4.91
CA GLN A 93 -12.99 -3.63 -3.71
C GLN A 93 -12.43 -2.25 -3.39
N THR A 94 -13.17 -1.22 -3.77
CA THR A 94 -13.02 0.10 -3.14
C THR A 94 -13.69 0.00 -1.79
N PHE A 95 -12.91 -0.24 -0.73
CA PHE A 95 -13.42 0.01 0.60
C PHE A 95 -13.69 1.51 0.67
N ASN A 96 -14.98 1.88 0.74
CA ASN A 96 -15.41 3.28 0.85
C ASN A 96 -14.44 4.06 1.73
N ALA A 97 -13.85 5.12 1.16
CA ALA A 97 -12.96 6.09 1.78
C ALA A 97 -13.07 6.07 3.32
N GLY A 98 -12.10 5.42 3.96
CA GLY A 98 -11.91 5.60 5.38
C GLY A 98 -11.50 7.04 5.62
N SER A 99 -12.13 7.69 6.61
CA SER A 99 -11.60 8.93 7.16
C SER A 99 -11.21 8.64 8.58
N ASP A 100 -9.91 8.59 8.83
CA ASP A 100 -9.42 8.65 10.20
C ASP A 100 -9.30 10.11 10.60
N THR A 101 -10.06 10.47 11.63
CA THR A 101 -10.06 11.83 12.17
C THR A 101 -8.94 11.94 13.20
N PHE A 102 -7.77 12.43 12.79
CA PHE A 102 -6.70 12.81 13.70
C PHE A 102 -6.92 14.26 14.19
N SER A 103 -6.38 14.63 15.36
CA SER A 103 -6.54 15.98 15.95
C SER A 103 -6.06 17.16 15.07
N ALA A 104 -5.49 16.91 13.89
CA ALA A 104 -5.02 17.92 12.93
C ALA A 104 -5.91 18.10 11.68
N GLY A 105 -6.98 17.33 11.49
CA GLY A 105 -7.87 17.42 10.32
C GLY A 105 -8.44 16.07 9.88
N THR A 106 -9.28 16.07 8.84
CA THR A 106 -9.74 14.86 8.15
C THR A 106 -8.76 14.55 7.02
N TYR A 107 -8.09 13.41 7.11
CA TYR A 107 -7.23 12.89 6.05
C TYR A 107 -7.91 11.68 5.42
N SER A 108 -7.94 11.62 4.09
CA SER A 108 -8.60 10.56 3.34
C SER A 108 -7.55 9.78 2.58
N TYR A 109 -7.60 8.47 2.74
CA TYR A 109 -6.90 7.52 1.89
C TYR A 109 -7.96 6.69 1.14
N ASP A 110 -7.64 6.33 -0.09
CA ASP A 110 -8.35 5.29 -0.81
C ASP A 110 -7.50 4.01 -0.74
N VAL A 111 -8.12 2.87 -0.44
CA VAL A 111 -7.45 1.57 -0.53
C VAL A 111 -8.24 0.69 -1.47
N THR A 112 -7.54 0.10 -2.41
CA THR A 112 -8.06 -0.97 -3.26
C THR A 112 -7.35 -2.26 -2.95
N VAL A 113 -8.12 -3.34 -2.83
CA VAL A 113 -7.57 -4.70 -2.77
C VAL A 113 -8.03 -5.42 -4.02
N SER A 114 -7.08 -6.01 -4.71
CA SER A 114 -7.33 -6.87 -5.87
C SER A 114 -6.70 -8.23 -5.63
N GLU A 115 -7.37 -9.27 -6.12
CA GLU A 115 -6.86 -10.63 -6.06
C GLU A 115 -6.58 -11.13 -7.48
N ALA A 116 -5.37 -11.63 -7.70
CA ALA A 116 -4.98 -12.28 -8.92
C ALA A 116 -5.53 -13.71 -9.01
N THR A 117 -5.50 -14.30 -10.20
CA THR A 117 -5.98 -15.68 -10.41
C THR A 117 -5.22 -16.71 -9.59
N ASP A 118 -3.97 -16.40 -9.22
CA ASP A 118 -3.09 -17.26 -8.43
C ASP A 118 -3.27 -17.08 -6.90
N GLY A 119 -4.23 -16.25 -6.50
CA GLY A 119 -4.48 -15.88 -5.12
C GLY A 119 -3.52 -14.83 -4.55
N ALA A 120 -2.63 -14.22 -5.35
CA ALA A 120 -1.86 -13.09 -4.85
C ALA A 120 -2.79 -11.90 -4.58
N LEU A 121 -2.68 -11.30 -3.40
CA LEU A 121 -3.44 -10.11 -3.01
C LEU A 121 -2.59 -8.87 -3.22
N THR A 122 -3.07 -7.90 -3.98
CA THR A 122 -2.43 -6.59 -4.14
C THR A 122 -3.24 -5.55 -3.41
N LEU A 123 -2.57 -4.82 -2.52
CA LEU A 123 -3.11 -3.71 -1.75
C LEU A 123 -2.48 -2.43 -2.31
N ASP A 124 -3.30 -1.58 -2.91
CA ASP A 124 -2.89 -0.26 -3.35
C ASP A 124 -3.56 0.77 -2.44
N SER A 125 -2.76 1.65 -1.83
CA SER A 125 -3.27 2.78 -1.06
C SER A 125 -2.83 4.11 -1.65
N THR A 126 -3.81 4.97 -1.89
CA THR A 126 -3.65 6.33 -2.39
C THR A 126 -3.87 7.33 -1.27
N GLY A 127 -2.86 8.14 -0.95
CA GLY A 127 -2.94 9.27 -0.04
C GLY A 127 -2.90 10.58 -0.81
N SER A 128 -3.80 11.51 -0.49
CA SER A 128 -3.83 12.84 -1.14
C SER A 128 -3.83 13.99 -0.14
N ASN A 129 -3.13 15.06 -0.47
CA ASN A 129 -3.05 16.27 0.35
C ASN A 129 -2.89 17.53 -0.51
N ALA A 130 -3.75 18.52 -0.31
CA ALA A 130 -3.72 19.76 -1.07
C ALA A 130 -2.70 20.76 -0.51
N ASP A 131 -1.94 21.43 -1.37
CA ASP A 131 -1.19 22.62 -0.95
C ASP A 131 -2.10 23.85 -0.73
N LEU A 132 -1.51 24.96 -0.26
CA LEU A 132 -2.28 26.20 -0.03
C LEU A 132 -2.88 26.82 -1.30
N SER A 133 -2.48 26.37 -2.49
CA SER A 133 -3.09 26.81 -3.76
C SER A 133 -4.26 25.92 -4.18
N GLY A 134 -4.52 24.83 -3.44
CA GLY A 134 -5.52 23.83 -3.76
C GLY A 134 -5.04 22.81 -4.80
N THR A 135 -3.73 22.70 -5.04
CA THR A 135 -3.18 21.65 -5.90
C THR A 135 -2.93 20.42 -5.06
N ASP A 136 -3.52 19.28 -5.46
CA ASP A 136 -3.37 18.01 -4.76
C ASP A 136 -2.00 17.37 -5.05
N PHE A 137 -1.33 16.95 -3.98
CA PHE A 137 -0.24 15.99 -4.00
C PHE A 137 -0.83 14.62 -3.74
N THR A 138 -0.57 13.66 -4.63
CA THR A 138 -1.08 12.29 -4.52
C THR A 138 0.09 11.31 -4.51
N ARG A 139 0.03 10.35 -3.59
CA ARG A 139 1.03 9.29 -3.43
C ARG A 139 0.36 7.94 -3.34
N GLU A 140 1.01 6.96 -3.96
CA GLU A 140 0.56 5.58 -4.02
C GLU A 140 1.59 4.71 -3.30
N VAL A 141 1.10 3.78 -2.47
CA VAL A 141 1.90 2.73 -1.86
C VAL A 141 1.24 1.39 -2.20
N THR A 142 2.02 0.49 -2.78
CA THR A 142 1.55 -0.82 -3.22
C THR A 142 2.26 -1.92 -2.45
N LEU A 143 1.51 -2.91 -1.98
CA LEU A 143 2.02 -4.10 -1.32
C LEU A 143 1.36 -5.34 -1.92
N THR A 144 2.16 -6.37 -2.22
CA THR A 144 1.66 -7.65 -2.72
C THR A 144 1.90 -8.76 -1.71
N LEU A 145 0.82 -9.43 -1.28
CA LEU A 145 0.87 -10.66 -0.50
C LEU A 145 0.91 -11.84 -1.46
N THR A 146 1.94 -12.66 -1.33
CA THR A 146 2.07 -13.87 -2.14
C THR A 146 1.31 -15.02 -1.51
N ASN A 147 0.52 -15.76 -2.31
CA ASN A 147 -0.04 -17.04 -1.88
C ASN A 147 1.06 -18.10 -1.85
N LEU A 148 1.49 -18.48 -0.64
CA LEU A 148 2.54 -19.47 -0.43
C LEU A 148 2.10 -20.89 -0.84
N ALA A 149 0.79 -21.17 -0.79
CA ALA A 149 0.24 -22.49 -1.07
C ALA A 149 0.38 -22.89 -2.54
N LEU A 150 0.32 -21.92 -3.47
CA LEU A 150 0.33 -22.16 -4.92
C LEU A 150 1.57 -22.93 -5.39
N SER A 151 2.73 -22.61 -4.82
CA SER A 151 4.00 -23.28 -5.16
C SER A 151 4.23 -24.57 -4.36
N GLY A 152 3.40 -24.82 -3.36
CA GLY A 152 3.53 -25.94 -2.44
C GLY A 152 3.02 -27.26 -3.02
N THR A 153 3.39 -28.36 -2.35
CA THR A 153 2.90 -29.71 -2.71
C THR A 153 1.76 -30.09 -1.78
N ALA A 154 0.57 -30.32 -2.34
CA ALA A 154 -0.58 -30.78 -1.59
C ALA A 154 -0.54 -32.31 -1.37
N THR A 155 -0.89 -32.75 -0.15
CA THR A 155 -1.10 -34.15 0.21
C THR A 155 -2.35 -34.25 1.09
N ALA A 156 -3.16 -35.29 0.89
CA ALA A 156 -4.38 -35.50 1.64
C ALA A 156 -4.47 -36.91 2.23
N SER A 157 -5.40 -37.08 3.18
CA SER A 157 -5.72 -38.36 3.82
C SER A 157 -6.26 -39.40 2.84
N SER A 158 -7.05 -38.94 1.87
CA SER A 158 -7.70 -39.76 0.85
C SER A 158 -8.05 -38.90 -0.38
N GLU A 159 -8.38 -39.52 -1.51
CA GLU A 159 -8.72 -38.81 -2.74
C GLU A 159 -9.84 -39.51 -3.51
N ALA A 160 -10.87 -38.75 -3.88
CA ALA A 160 -11.94 -39.24 -4.75
C ALA A 160 -11.48 -39.27 -6.22
N LEU A 161 -11.17 -40.46 -6.73
CA LEU A 161 -10.69 -40.65 -8.10
C LEU A 161 -11.81 -40.72 -9.16
N LEU A 162 -13.07 -40.80 -8.74
CA LEU A 162 -14.25 -40.85 -9.62
C LEU A 162 -15.41 -40.02 -9.05
N PRO A 163 -16.27 -39.45 -9.93
CA PRO A 163 -16.15 -39.42 -11.40
C PRO A 163 -14.98 -38.56 -11.88
N LEU A 164 -14.58 -38.69 -13.16
CA LEU A 164 -13.52 -37.87 -13.74
C LEU A 164 -14.02 -36.43 -14.03
N PRO A 165 -13.16 -35.39 -13.92
CA PRO A 165 -11.74 -35.46 -13.51
C PRO A 165 -11.57 -35.79 -12.01
N PRO A 166 -10.46 -36.45 -11.63
CA PRO A 166 -10.26 -36.89 -10.25
C PRO A 166 -10.04 -35.67 -9.34
N LYS A 167 -10.53 -35.78 -8.10
CA LYS A 167 -10.47 -34.74 -7.08
C LYS A 167 -9.29 -34.97 -6.12
N VAL A 168 -8.09 -34.89 -6.70
CA VAL A 168 -6.80 -35.12 -6.02
C VAL A 168 -6.38 -33.91 -5.19
N ALA A 169 -5.45 -34.09 -4.26
CA ALA A 169 -5.00 -33.05 -3.32
C ALA A 169 -4.47 -31.80 -4.02
N SER A 170 -3.75 -31.97 -5.15
CA SER A 170 -3.19 -30.86 -5.92
C SER A 170 -4.23 -29.92 -6.54
N ARG A 171 -5.52 -30.28 -6.51
CA ARG A 171 -6.63 -29.42 -6.95
C ARG A 171 -7.09 -28.43 -5.91
N ALA A 172 -6.54 -28.49 -4.70
CA ALA A 172 -6.85 -27.52 -3.64
C ALA A 172 -5.88 -26.35 -3.61
N ASN A 173 -4.84 -26.32 -4.46
CA ASN A 173 -3.84 -25.26 -4.49
C ASN A 173 -3.33 -24.98 -5.92
N ASP A 174 -4.15 -25.25 -6.94
CA ASP A 174 -3.78 -25.05 -8.34
C ASP A 174 -4.19 -23.68 -8.90
N GLY A 175 -4.81 -22.82 -8.09
CA GLY A 175 -5.32 -21.52 -8.51
C GLY A 175 -6.59 -21.59 -9.36
N ASP A 176 -7.18 -22.78 -9.55
CA ASP A 176 -8.44 -22.97 -10.26
C ASP A 176 -9.56 -23.32 -9.28
N ARG A 177 -10.28 -22.30 -8.83
CA ARG A 177 -11.46 -22.40 -7.95
C ARG A 177 -12.61 -23.25 -8.53
N GLY A 178 -12.55 -23.64 -9.80
CA GLY A 178 -13.47 -24.57 -10.43
C GLY A 178 -13.12 -26.04 -10.20
N THR A 179 -11.90 -26.33 -9.73
CA THR A 179 -11.47 -27.67 -9.35
C THR A 179 -11.44 -27.82 -7.82
N ALA A 180 -11.33 -29.05 -7.34
CA ALA A 180 -11.30 -29.32 -5.90
C ALA A 180 -10.62 -30.64 -5.58
N TRP A 181 -10.00 -30.70 -4.41
CA TRP A 181 -9.80 -31.94 -3.69
C TRP A 181 -11.11 -32.39 -3.03
N GLN A 182 -11.33 -33.70 -2.98
CA GLN A 182 -12.40 -34.29 -2.19
C GLN A 182 -11.91 -35.61 -1.58
N ALA A 183 -12.20 -35.82 -0.30
CA ALA A 183 -11.96 -37.09 0.35
C ALA A 183 -12.80 -38.22 -0.26
N ASP A 184 -12.35 -39.47 -0.17
CA ASP A 184 -13.10 -40.62 -0.70
C ASP A 184 -14.25 -41.08 0.23
N ALA A 185 -14.23 -40.65 1.49
CA ALA A 185 -15.18 -41.05 2.52
C ALA A 185 -15.32 -39.99 3.64
N ALA A 186 -16.34 -40.19 4.49
CA ALA A 186 -16.50 -39.47 5.75
C ALA A 186 -15.47 -39.93 6.81
N GLY A 187 -15.48 -39.31 7.99
CA GLY A 187 -14.60 -39.67 9.11
C GLY A 187 -13.43 -38.71 9.30
N GLU A 188 -12.31 -39.20 9.85
CA GLU A 188 -11.11 -38.37 10.03
C GLU A 188 -10.46 -38.09 8.67
N GLN A 189 -10.39 -36.82 8.28
CA GLN A 189 -9.89 -36.40 6.97
C GLN A 189 -9.04 -35.13 7.10
N TRP A 190 -8.06 -34.98 6.22
CA TRP A 190 -7.17 -33.82 6.21
C TRP A 190 -6.57 -33.59 4.83
N ILE A 191 -6.15 -32.34 4.61
CA ILE A 191 -5.31 -31.93 3.49
C ILE A 191 -4.27 -30.95 4.01
N TYR A 192 -3.01 -31.14 3.61
CA TYR A 192 -1.91 -30.25 3.95
C TYR A 192 -1.13 -29.83 2.72
N ILE A 193 -0.50 -28.66 2.82
CA ILE A 193 0.45 -28.14 1.84
C ILE A 193 1.83 -28.14 2.46
N ASP A 194 2.80 -28.77 1.79
CA ASP A 194 4.22 -28.56 2.02
C ASP A 194 4.65 -27.29 1.27
N LEU A 195 5.04 -26.25 1.99
CA LEU A 195 5.47 -24.97 1.43
C LEU A 195 6.88 -25.06 0.79
N GLY A 196 7.58 -26.18 0.94
CA GLY A 196 8.93 -26.43 0.40
C GLY A 196 10.07 -25.79 1.21
N ALA A 197 9.74 -24.88 2.13
CA ALA A 197 10.66 -24.27 3.08
C ALA A 197 9.88 -23.80 4.32
N THR A 198 10.59 -23.41 5.38
CA THR A 198 9.98 -22.77 6.55
C THR A 198 9.61 -21.32 6.24
N TYR A 199 8.35 -20.96 6.46
CA TYR A 199 7.82 -19.61 6.37
C TYR A 199 7.18 -19.19 7.69
N THR A 200 7.10 -17.89 7.93
CA THR A 200 6.21 -17.34 8.96
C THR A 200 4.81 -17.26 8.35
N VAL A 201 3.82 -17.87 9.00
CA VAL A 201 2.43 -17.92 8.53
C VAL A 201 1.53 -17.35 9.62
N SER A 202 0.56 -16.52 9.22
CA SER A 202 -0.40 -15.88 10.14
C SER A 202 -1.82 -15.79 9.58
N LYS A 203 -2.04 -16.19 8.32
CA LYS A 203 -3.37 -16.23 7.72
C LYS A 203 -3.50 -17.38 6.75
N VAL A 204 -4.66 -18.02 6.79
CA VAL A 204 -5.12 -18.90 5.73
C VAL A 204 -6.46 -18.40 5.19
N MET A 205 -6.65 -18.54 3.89
CA MET A 205 -7.96 -18.38 3.24
C MET A 205 -8.31 -19.70 2.56
N TYR A 206 -9.58 -20.01 2.42
CA TYR A 206 -10.01 -21.24 1.79
C TYR A 206 -11.39 -21.09 1.18
N ARG A 207 -11.63 -21.93 0.16
CA ARG A 207 -12.93 -22.17 -0.42
C ARG A 207 -13.23 -23.65 -0.23
N CYS A 208 -14.20 -24.00 0.61
CA CYS A 208 -14.43 -25.39 0.97
C CYS A 208 -15.90 -25.70 1.27
N ASN A 209 -16.23 -26.99 1.28
CA ASN A 209 -17.44 -27.52 1.89
C ASN A 209 -16.99 -28.44 3.03
N LEU A 210 -16.63 -27.83 4.16
CA LEU A 210 -16.24 -28.49 5.40
C LEU A 210 -17.32 -28.22 6.45
N ASP A 211 -17.68 -29.23 7.22
CA ASP A 211 -18.63 -29.03 8.33
C ASP A 211 -17.90 -28.37 9.51
N SER A 212 -16.69 -28.84 9.79
CA SER A 212 -15.85 -28.27 10.84
C SER A 212 -14.41 -28.72 10.76
N PHE A 213 -13.47 -27.78 10.89
CA PHE A 213 -12.06 -28.09 10.79
C PHE A 213 -11.21 -27.30 11.78
N ILE A 214 -9.96 -27.70 11.93
CA ILE A 214 -8.92 -27.00 12.68
C ILE A 214 -7.76 -26.71 11.72
N VAL A 215 -7.23 -25.49 11.76
CA VAL A 215 -5.96 -25.19 11.09
C VAL A 215 -4.82 -25.65 11.98
N GLN A 216 -3.93 -26.45 11.42
CA GLN A 216 -2.75 -26.92 12.13
C GLN A 216 -1.49 -26.69 11.31
N THR A 217 -0.38 -26.47 12.00
CA THR A 217 0.93 -26.27 11.39
C THR A 217 1.92 -27.32 11.88
N SER A 218 2.96 -27.57 11.09
CA SER A 218 4.03 -28.50 11.43
C SER A 218 5.36 -28.09 10.79
N ASN A 219 6.46 -28.61 11.35
CA ASN A 219 7.80 -28.51 10.78
C ASN A 219 8.29 -29.85 10.18
N ASP A 220 7.57 -30.95 10.40
CA ASP A 220 8.00 -32.30 9.99
C ASP A 220 6.88 -33.15 9.36
N ALA A 221 5.67 -32.61 9.24
CA ALA A 221 4.46 -33.30 8.79
C ALA A 221 4.02 -34.50 9.66
N LEU A 222 4.63 -34.69 10.84
CA LEU A 222 4.35 -35.79 11.77
C LEU A 222 3.70 -35.25 13.06
N ALA A 223 4.30 -34.21 13.65
CA ALA A 223 3.80 -33.53 14.83
C ALA A 223 3.07 -32.25 14.42
N TRP A 224 1.77 -32.18 14.73
CA TRP A 224 0.89 -31.10 14.32
C TRP A 224 0.42 -30.28 15.53
N THR A 225 0.52 -28.96 15.41
CA THR A 225 0.07 -28.01 16.43
C THR A 225 -1.12 -27.24 15.91
N ALA A 226 -2.21 -27.18 16.68
CA ALA A 226 -3.35 -26.35 16.33
C ALA A 226 -3.00 -24.88 16.52
N VAL A 227 -3.24 -24.06 15.48
CA VAL A 227 -3.10 -22.60 15.54
C VAL A 227 -4.46 -21.91 15.72
N THR A 228 -5.55 -22.68 15.64
CA THR A 228 -6.92 -22.20 15.81
C THR A 228 -7.73 -23.14 16.70
N ASN A 229 -8.85 -22.65 17.22
CA ASN A 229 -9.92 -23.53 17.70
C ASN A 229 -10.65 -24.15 16.50
N SER A 230 -11.54 -25.12 16.76
CA SER A 230 -12.42 -25.67 15.72
C SER A 230 -13.27 -24.55 15.13
N TYR A 231 -13.17 -24.39 13.81
CA TYR A 231 -14.00 -23.49 13.03
C TYR A 231 -15.22 -24.26 12.52
N GLN A 232 -16.40 -23.67 12.65
CA GLN A 232 -17.63 -24.15 12.05
C GLN A 232 -17.98 -23.19 10.93
N GLU A 233 -18.20 -23.70 9.72
CA GLU A 233 -18.64 -22.82 8.64
C GLU A 233 -20.02 -22.23 8.98
N PRO A 234 -20.26 -20.94 8.67
CA PRO A 234 -21.60 -20.37 8.75
C PRO A 234 -22.55 -21.19 7.88
N ALA A 235 -23.77 -21.47 8.35
CA ALA A 235 -24.76 -22.29 7.61
C ALA A 235 -25.18 -21.70 6.23
N SER A 236 -24.73 -20.49 5.91
CA SER A 236 -24.88 -19.82 4.62
C SER A 236 -23.80 -18.73 4.55
N PRO A 237 -22.55 -19.04 4.17
CA PRO A 237 -21.57 -17.99 3.95
C PRO A 237 -22.12 -17.07 2.85
N ALA A 238 -22.03 -15.75 3.04
CA ALA A 238 -22.57 -14.77 2.09
C ALA A 238 -21.96 -14.92 0.68
N SER A 239 -20.74 -15.48 0.63
CA SER A 239 -20.10 -16.02 -0.57
C SER A 239 -19.25 -17.25 -0.15
N PRO A 240 -19.30 -18.37 -0.88
CA PRO A 240 -18.43 -19.52 -0.61
C PRO A 240 -16.93 -19.22 -0.82
N ASP A 241 -16.59 -18.05 -1.34
CA ASP A 241 -15.24 -17.67 -1.75
C ASP A 241 -14.41 -16.97 -0.66
N ASN A 242 -15.00 -16.60 0.49
CA ASN A 242 -14.38 -15.64 1.40
C ASN A 242 -14.41 -16.08 2.86
N ILE A 243 -13.76 -17.21 3.13
CA ILE A 243 -13.64 -17.73 4.49
C ILE A 243 -12.15 -17.84 4.84
N TYR A 244 -11.78 -17.25 5.96
CA TYR A 244 -10.39 -17.10 6.37
C TYR A 244 -10.23 -17.33 7.85
N VAL A 245 -9.03 -17.72 8.24
CA VAL A 245 -8.62 -17.73 9.64
C VAL A 245 -7.29 -17.03 9.78
N VAL A 246 -7.24 -16.14 10.77
CA VAL A 246 -6.07 -15.36 11.17
C VAL A 246 -5.61 -15.87 12.53
N PHE A 247 -4.30 -15.93 12.74
CA PHE A 247 -3.67 -16.36 13.97
C PHE A 247 -2.30 -15.68 14.14
N ASP A 248 -1.73 -15.77 15.35
CA ASP A 248 -0.40 -15.23 15.64
C ASP A 248 0.66 -15.81 14.68
N ASP A 249 1.73 -15.07 14.44
CA ASP A 249 2.81 -15.51 13.55
C ASP A 249 3.42 -16.85 14.00
N VAL A 250 3.36 -17.85 13.12
CA VAL A 250 3.91 -19.19 13.37
C VAL A 250 4.91 -19.57 12.28
N SER A 251 6.13 -19.90 12.71
CA SER A 251 7.16 -20.46 11.84
C SER A 251 6.90 -21.95 11.58
N CYS A 252 6.59 -22.30 10.34
CA CYS A 252 6.26 -23.66 9.92
C CYS A 252 6.58 -23.93 8.45
N GLN A 253 6.68 -25.20 8.07
CA GLN A 253 6.81 -25.62 6.66
C GLN A 253 5.50 -26.22 6.12
N TYR A 254 4.68 -26.80 7.00
CA TYR A 254 3.45 -27.47 6.60
C TYR A 254 2.25 -26.81 7.27
N VAL A 255 1.19 -26.62 6.50
CA VAL A 255 -0.10 -26.11 6.98
C VAL A 255 -1.20 -27.04 6.52
N ARG A 256 -2.13 -27.40 7.41
CA ARG A 256 -3.23 -28.33 7.10
C ARG A 256 -4.59 -27.85 7.58
N LEU A 257 -5.61 -28.24 6.83
CA LEU A 257 -6.99 -28.29 7.29
C LEU A 257 -7.26 -29.72 7.79
N TYR A 258 -7.73 -29.83 9.04
CA TYR A 258 -7.95 -31.11 9.70
C TYR A 258 -9.39 -31.22 10.22
N GLU A 259 -10.13 -32.23 9.75
CA GLU A 259 -11.43 -32.61 10.27
C GLU A 259 -11.30 -33.92 11.07
N ALA A 260 -11.55 -33.87 12.38
CA ALA A 260 -11.48 -35.06 13.22
C ALA A 260 -12.61 -36.05 12.91
N VAL A 261 -13.81 -35.55 12.60
CA VAL A 261 -15.00 -36.34 12.28
C VAL A 261 -15.85 -35.60 11.25
N ALA A 262 -15.55 -35.82 9.97
CA ALA A 262 -16.38 -35.34 8.87
C ALA A 262 -17.66 -36.18 8.77
N PRO A 263 -18.87 -35.58 8.80
CA PRO A 263 -20.12 -36.33 8.63
C PRO A 263 -20.35 -36.74 7.16
N SER A 264 -19.68 -36.07 6.22
CA SER A 264 -19.65 -36.41 4.80
C SER A 264 -18.23 -36.31 4.26
N ALA A 265 -18.01 -36.61 2.98
CA ALA A 265 -16.68 -36.49 2.36
C ALA A 265 -16.34 -35.00 2.14
N PRO A 266 -15.35 -34.44 2.88
CA PRO A 266 -14.99 -33.03 2.76
C PRO A 266 -14.50 -32.66 1.36
N VAL A 267 -14.74 -31.41 0.97
CA VAL A 267 -14.30 -30.84 -0.31
C VAL A 267 -13.56 -29.54 -0.06
N VAL A 268 -12.38 -29.37 -0.65
CA VAL A 268 -11.63 -28.11 -0.64
C VAL A 268 -11.33 -27.73 -2.08
N TYR A 269 -11.89 -26.59 -2.51
CA TYR A 269 -11.71 -26.04 -3.85
C TYR A 269 -10.37 -25.32 -3.96
N GLU A 270 -10.04 -24.49 -2.98
CA GLU A 270 -8.80 -23.72 -2.99
C GLU A 270 -8.35 -23.43 -1.56
N PHE A 271 -7.05 -23.41 -1.34
CA PHE A 271 -6.41 -23.19 -0.05
C PHE A 271 -5.24 -22.24 -0.24
N PHE A 272 -5.33 -21.08 0.40
CA PHE A 272 -4.36 -20.00 0.30
C PHE A 272 -3.68 -19.80 1.66
N ILE A 273 -2.37 -19.54 1.63
CA ILE A 273 -1.55 -19.38 2.84
C ILE A 273 -0.74 -18.09 2.70
N TYR A 274 -0.81 -17.22 3.70
CA TYR A 274 -0.16 -15.91 3.68
C TYR A 274 0.67 -15.64 4.94
N THR A 275 1.70 -14.83 4.73
CA THR A 275 2.51 -14.21 5.78
C THR A 275 2.00 -12.79 6.01
N ARG A 276 1.85 -12.40 7.28
CA ARG A 276 1.72 -11.00 7.65
C ARG A 276 3.02 -10.27 7.28
N PRO A 277 2.95 -9.22 6.45
CA PRO A 277 4.11 -8.37 6.16
C PRO A 277 4.61 -7.72 7.45
N GLU A 278 5.93 -7.62 7.61
CA GLU A 278 6.48 -6.73 8.64
C GLU A 278 5.99 -5.31 8.37
N ALA A 279 5.41 -4.66 9.38
CA ALA A 279 5.01 -3.26 9.26
C ALA A 279 6.23 -2.43 8.89
N TYR A 280 6.10 -1.54 7.91
CA TYR A 280 7.19 -0.67 7.49
C TYR A 280 7.48 0.34 8.62
N ASP A 281 8.49 0.06 9.45
CA ASP A 281 8.86 0.94 10.57
C ASP A 281 9.59 2.19 10.05
N PHE A 282 8.86 3.30 10.04
CA PHE A 282 9.34 4.60 9.60
C PHE A 282 10.33 5.28 10.57
N SER A 283 10.63 4.67 11.72
CA SER A 283 11.51 5.30 12.71
C SER A 283 12.99 5.39 12.27
N GLU A 284 13.42 4.60 11.28
CA GLU A 284 14.82 4.62 10.83
C GLU A 284 15.11 5.65 9.71
N ASP A 285 14.16 5.92 8.81
CA ASP A 285 14.41 6.72 7.59
C ASP A 285 14.41 8.25 7.79
N PHE A 286 13.92 8.76 8.92
CA PHE A 286 14.03 10.19 9.27
C PHE A 286 15.22 10.54 10.16
N SER A 287 16.11 9.56 10.43
CA SER A 287 17.25 9.75 11.34
C SER A 287 18.56 10.18 10.65
N SER A 288 18.57 10.36 9.33
CA SER A 288 19.76 10.77 8.55
C SER A 288 19.76 12.22 8.09
#